data_AF-A0A8T4FEJ4-F1
#
_entry.id   AF-A0A8T4FEJ4-F1
#
_cell.length_a   1.000
_cell.length_b   1.000
_cell.length_c   1.000
_cell.angle_alpha   90.00
_cell.angle_beta   90.00
_cell.angle_gamma   90.00
#
_symmetry.space_group_name_H-M   'P 1'
#
loop_
_entity.id
_entity.type
_entity.pdbx_description
1 polymer ?
#
loop_
_entity_poly.entity_id
_entity_poly.type
_entity_poly.pdbx_seq_one_letter_code
_entity_poly.pdbx_strand_id
1 'polypeptide(L)' 'MKLARTRTEALERNGNSSKRHLEQAAAAQERGDANEMERHLAVAADLDRVAEGIARGDYDDVIGD' A
#
# COMPACT_ATOMS: atom_id res chain seq x y z
N MET A 1 20.13 4.74 -14.00
CA MET A 1 18.76 4.66 -14.55
C MET A 1 17.92 3.47 -14.07
N LYS A 2 18.51 2.31 -13.74
CA LYS A 2 17.75 1.09 -13.36
C LYS A 2 16.96 1.23 -12.03
N LEU A 3 17.55 1.87 -11.02
CA LEU A 3 16.92 2.09 -9.70
C LEU A 3 15.64 2.94 -9.75
N ALA A 4 15.65 4.03 -10.54
CA ALA A 4 14.47 4.90 -10.68
C ALA A 4 13.28 4.17 -11.30
N ARG A 5 13.53 3.28 -12.27
CA ARG A 5 12.49 2.47 -12.91
C ARG A 5 11.85 1.48 -11.95
N THR A 6 12.65 0.77 -11.16
CA THR A 6 12.15 -0.20 -10.16
C THR A 6 11.35 0.48 -9.05
N ARG A 7 11.75 1.70 -8.66
CA ARG A 7 11.01 2.53 -7.70
C ARG A 7 9.63 2.90 -8.21
N THR A 8 9.53 3.40 -9.44
CA THR A 8 8.24 3.75 -10.06
C THR A 8 7.32 2.52 -10.17
N GLU A 9 7.85 1.39 -10.65
CA GLU A 9 7.09 0.14 -10.75
C GLU A 9 6.59 -0.36 -9.38
N ALA A 10 7.39 -0.19 -8.31
CA ALA A 10 7.01 -0.54 -6.95
C ALA A 10 5.89 0.36 -6.39
N LEU A 11 5.97 1.68 -6.62
CA LEU A 11 4.94 2.64 -6.21
C LEU A 11 3.62 2.40 -6.93
N GLU A 12 3.65 2.16 -8.24
CA GLU A 12 2.45 1.87 -9.03
C GLU A 12 1.78 0.57 -8.58
N ARG A 13 2.56 -0.49 -8.34
CA ARG A 13 2.02 -1.76 -7.83
C ARG A 13 1.39 -1.58 -6.46
N ASN A 14 2.05 -0.84 -5.57
CA ASN A 14 1.54 -0.55 -4.23
C ASN A 14 0.23 0.24 -4.27
N GLY A 15 0.18 1.34 -5.03
CA GLY A 15 -1.05 2.14 -5.19
C GLY A 15 -2.20 1.35 -5.80
N ASN A 16 -1.93 0.46 -6.77
CA ASN A 16 -2.95 -0.43 -7.32
C ASN A 16 -3.48 -1.44 -6.29
N SER A 17 -2.61 -1.96 -5.41
CA SER A 17 -3.01 -2.83 -4.31
C SER A 17 -3.81 -2.06 -3.24
N SER A 18 -3.39 -0.85 -2.88
CA SER A 18 -4.10 0.02 -1.92
C SER A 18 -5.51 0.33 -2.41
N LYS A 19 -5.64 0.74 -3.68
CA LYS A 19 -6.94 1.00 -4.32
C LYS A 19 -7.88 -0.22 -4.27
N ARG A 20 -7.39 -1.43 -4.55
CA ARG A 20 -8.22 -2.65 -4.47
C ARG A 20 -8.73 -2.91 -3.05
N HIS A 21 -7.92 -2.64 -2.03
CA HIS A 21 -8.37 -2.79 -0.66
C HIS A 21 -9.40 -1.73 -0.27
N LEU A 22 -9.26 -0.49 -0.74
CA LEU A 22 -10.30 0.53 -0.55
C LEU A 22 -11.63 0.14 -1.23
N GLU A 23 -11.58 -0.43 -2.44
CA GLU A 23 -12.76 -0.95 -3.14
C GLU A 23 -13.42 -2.11 -2.36
N GLN A 24 -12.62 -3.01 -1.79
CA GLN A 24 -13.13 -4.11 -0.95
C GLN A 24 -13.69 -3.61 0.39
N ALA A 25 -13.09 -2.58 0.99
CA ALA A 25 -13.62 -1.94 2.18
C ALA A 25 -15.00 -1.31 1.93
N ALA A 26 -15.16 -0.61 0.80
CA ALA A 26 -16.45 -0.05 0.39
C ALA A 26 -17.50 -1.15 0.19
N ALA A 27 -17.14 -2.26 -0.47
CA ALA A 27 -18.04 -3.41 -0.65
C ALA A 27 -18.39 -4.12 0.68
N ALA A 28 -17.47 -4.15 1.66
CA ALA A 28 -17.73 -4.67 3.00
C ALA A 28 -18.66 -3.75 3.78
N GLN A 29 -18.49 -2.43 3.66
CA GLN A 29 -19.37 -1.42 4.26
C GLN A 29 -20.81 -1.55 3.75
N GLU A 30 -21.01 -1.72 2.44
CA GLU A 30 -22.34 -1.92 1.84
C GLU A 30 -23.05 -3.18 2.36
N ARG A 31 -22.28 -4.22 2.74
CA ARG A 31 -22.79 -5.46 3.35
C ARG A 31 -22.99 -5.36 4.87
N GLY A 32 -22.57 -4.25 5.49
CA GLY A 32 -22.58 -4.08 6.94
C GLY A 32 -21.51 -4.88 7.69
N ASP A 33 -20.48 -5.37 6.98
CA ASP A 33 -19.37 -6.10 7.60
C ASP A 33 -18.25 -5.13 8.01
N ALA A 34 -18.38 -4.58 9.21
CA ALA A 34 -17.42 -3.63 9.77
C ALA A 34 -16.02 -4.26 9.98
N ASN A 35 -15.94 -5.55 10.30
CA ASN A 35 -14.68 -6.23 10.55
C ASN A 35 -13.90 -6.44 9.24
N GLU A 36 -14.58 -6.85 8.18
CA GLU A 36 -13.98 -6.96 6.84
C GLU A 36 -13.55 -5.58 6.31
N MET A 37 -14.38 -4.55 6.52
CA MET A 37 -14.05 -3.16 6.19
C MET A 37 -12.79 -2.69 6.91
N GLU A 38 -12.71 -2.82 8.24
CA GLU A 38 -11.56 -2.40 9.04
C GLU A 38 -10.27 -3.09 8.60
N ARG A 39 -10.32 -4.39 8.29
CA ARG A 39 -9.17 -5.14 7.79
C ARG A 39 -8.67 -4.60 6.45
N HIS A 40 -9.58 -4.31 5.53
CA HIS A 40 -9.20 -3.76 4.23
C HIS A 40 -8.65 -2.34 4.34
N LEU A 41 -9.21 -1.49 5.20
CA LEU A 41 -8.68 -0.16 5.47
C LEU A 41 -7.29 -0.20 6.09
N ALA A 42 -7.04 -1.11 7.04
CA ALA A 42 -5.72 -1.28 7.65
C ALA A 42 -4.66 -1.68 6.61
N VAL A 43 -4.99 -2.61 5.71
CA VAL A 43 -4.06 -3.01 4.64
C VAL A 43 -3.81 -1.88 3.64
N ALA A 44 -4.83 -1.10 3.29
CA ALA A 44 -4.64 0.08 2.43
C ALA A 44 -3.69 1.11 3.08
N ALA A 45 -3.86 1.38 4.38
CA ALA A 45 -3.00 2.29 5.12
C ALA A 45 -1.55 1.80 5.23
N ASP A 46 -1.34 0.49 5.44
CA ASP A 46 0.00 -0.11 5.46
C ASP A 46 0.68 -0.02 4.09
N LEU A 47 -0.08 -0.24 3.01
CA LEU A 47 0.43 -0.10 1.64
C LEU A 47 0.85 1.34 1.37
N ASP A 48 0.00 2.32 1.70
CA ASP A 48 0.32 3.74 1.53
C ASP A 48 1.57 4.14 2.32
N ARG A 49 1.71 3.64 3.56
CA ARG A 49 2.92 3.85 4.38
C ARG A 49 4.18 3.28 3.72
N VAL A 50 4.10 2.08 3.13
CA VAL A 50 5.21 1.49 2.37
C VAL A 50 5.54 2.31 1.13
N ALA A 51 4.53 2.80 0.40
CA ALA A 51 4.73 3.68 -0.74
C ALA A 51 5.42 4.99 -0.32
N GLU A 52 5.05 5.60 0.81
CA GLU A 52 5.72 6.78 1.35
C GLU A 52 7.20 6.52 1.66
N GLY A 53 7.53 5.40 2.30
CA GLY A 53 8.93 5.02 2.56
C GLY A 53 9.74 4.85 1.27
N ILE A 54 9.16 4.14 0.30
CA ILE A 54 9.74 4.00 -1.05
C ILE A 54 9.93 5.38 -1.71
N ALA A 55 8.96 6.29 -1.60
CA ALA A 55 8.99 7.63 -2.19
C ALA A 55 9.95 8.61 -1.50
N ARG A 56 10.27 8.40 -0.22
CA ARG A 56 11.34 9.12 0.50
C ARG A 56 12.72 8.59 0.14
N GLY A 57 12.80 7.31 -0.23
CA GLY A 57 14.08 6.70 -0.62
C GLY A 57 14.85 6.21 0.60
N ASP A 58 14.16 6.06 1.73
CA ASP A 58 14.65 5.50 2.98
C ASP A 58 14.75 3.96 2.83
N TYR A 59 15.65 3.51 1.93
CA TYR A 59 15.97 2.10 1.75
C TYR A 59 17.05 1.61 2.73
N ASP A 60 17.74 2.53 3.42
CA ASP A 60 18.93 2.26 4.24
C ASP A 60 18.62 1.66 5.63
N ASP A 61 17.39 1.75 6.15
CA ASP A 61 17.05 1.17 7.46
C ASP A 61 16.68 -0.32 7.42
N VAL A 62 16.64 -0.95 6.23
CA VAL A 62 16.16 -2.35 6.07
C VAL A 62 17.27 -3.33 5.71
N ILE A 63 18.47 -2.84 5.36
CA ILE A 63 19.65 -3.68 5.12
C ILE A 63 20.77 -3.13 6.01
N GLY A 64 20.77 -3.57 7.28
CA GLY A 64 21.95 -3.41 8.14
C GLY A 64 23.15 -4.13 7.53
N ASP A 65 24.33 -3.51 7.70
CA ASP A 65 25.68 -3.99 7.31
C ASP A 65 25.90 -5.51 7.50
#